data_AF-J3HRD1-F1
#
_entry.id   AF-J3HRD1-F1
#
_cell.length_a   1.000
_cell.length_b   1.000
_cell.length_c   1.000
_cell.angle_alpha   90.00
_cell.angle_beta   90.00
_cell.angle_gamma   90.00
#
_symmetry.space_group_name_H-M   'P 1'
#
loop_
_entity.id
_entity.type
_entity.pdbx_description
1 polymer ?
#
loop_
_entity_poly.entity_id
_entity_poly.type
_entity_poly.pdbx_seq_one_letter_code
_entity_poly.pdbx_strand_id
1 'polypeptide(L)'
;MTHPDATDHQRRQQYAQELHARFEAYRLGAIEHWPVAEQPLTETAFAAARRELELMTGAMLHPGEKPRDLSAPPAAGGAQYEDVTPAPWP
;
A
#
# COMPACT_ATOMS: atom_id res chain seq x y z
N MET A 1 -9.09 25.49 18.19
CA MET A 1 -10.20 24.97 17.36
C MET A 1 -9.69 23.73 16.64
N THR A 2 -10.01 22.54 17.15
CA THR A 2 -9.63 21.28 16.51
C THR A 2 -10.68 20.99 15.45
N HIS A 3 -10.29 20.95 14.18
CA HIS A 3 -11.24 20.67 13.09
C HIS A 3 -11.70 19.20 13.19
N PRO A 4 -13.02 18.91 13.22
CA PRO A 4 -13.53 17.55 13.36
C PRO A 4 -13.01 16.61 12.26
N ASP A 5 -12.78 17.15 11.07
CA ASP A 5 -12.25 16.44 9.90
C ASP A 5 -10.84 15.83 10.13
N ALA A 6 -9.98 16.50 10.90
CA ALA A 6 -8.63 16.01 11.18
C ALA A 6 -8.64 14.77 12.08
N THR A 7 -9.65 14.64 12.96
CA THR A 7 -9.79 13.48 13.84
C THR A 7 -10.35 12.28 13.09
N ASP A 8 -11.28 12.50 12.17
CA ASP A 8 -11.84 11.44 11.35
C ASP A 8 -10.82 10.90 10.34
N HIS A 9 -10.04 11.77 9.69
CA HIS A 9 -8.91 11.34 8.87
C HIS A 9 -7.91 10.48 9.66
N GLN A 10 -7.54 10.90 10.87
CA GLN A 10 -6.61 10.12 11.70
C GLN A 10 -7.19 8.75 12.10
N ARG A 11 -8.50 8.67 12.40
CA ARG A 11 -9.18 7.39 12.69
C ARG A 11 -9.15 6.44 11.49
N ARG A 12 -9.39 6.97 10.29
CA ARG A 12 -9.28 6.19 9.04
C ARG A 12 -7.87 5.65 8.82
N GLN A 13 -6.84 6.49 9.01
CA GLN A 13 -5.44 6.06 8.88
C GLN A 13 -5.07 4.98 9.90
N GLN A 14 -5.49 5.12 11.17
CA GLN A 14 -5.25 4.08 12.19
C GLN A 14 -5.95 2.77 11.85
N TYR A 15 -7.20 2.85 11.38
CA TYR A 15 -7.95 1.68 10.93
C TYR A 15 -7.26 0.96 9.77
N ALA A 16 -6.78 1.70 8.77
CA ALA A 16 -6.01 1.13 7.66
C ALA A 16 -4.76 0.38 8.15
N GLN A 17 -3.97 1.02 9.03
CA GLN A 17 -2.76 0.39 9.59
C GLN A 17 -3.07 -0.89 10.35
N GLU A 18 -4.11 -0.87 11.18
CA GLU A 18 -4.52 -2.04 11.95
C GLU A 18 -5.02 -3.17 11.05
N LEU A 19 -5.77 -2.84 10.00
CA LEU A 19 -6.26 -3.83 9.04
C LEU A 19 -5.12 -4.50 8.27
N HIS A 20 -4.10 -3.73 7.85
CA HIS A 20 -2.87 -4.26 7.26
C HIS A 20 -2.13 -5.19 8.22
N ALA A 21 -1.94 -4.78 9.47
CA ALA A 21 -1.27 -5.60 10.47
C ALA A 21 -2.00 -6.93 10.73
N ARG A 22 -3.33 -6.91 10.81
CA ARG A 22 -4.16 -8.11 10.97
C ARG A 22 -4.07 -9.03 9.76
N PHE A 23 -4.07 -8.48 8.54
CA PHE A 23 -3.92 -9.25 7.32
C PHE A 23 -2.56 -9.95 7.24
N GLU A 24 -1.47 -9.26 7.59
CA GLU A 24 -0.13 -9.87 7.61
C GLU A 24 -0.03 -10.98 8.65
N ALA A 25 -0.58 -10.79 9.85
CA ALA A 25 -0.62 -11.84 10.86
C ALA A 25 -1.41 -13.07 10.39
N TYR A 26 -2.56 -12.85 9.75
CA TYR A 26 -3.37 -13.92 9.15
C TYR A 26 -2.59 -14.67 8.06
N ARG A 27 -1.96 -13.94 7.14
CA ARG A 27 -1.17 -14.51 6.04
C ARG A 27 -0.03 -15.38 6.56
N LEU A 28 0.74 -14.87 7.52
CA LEU A 28 1.84 -15.61 8.13
C LEU A 28 1.34 -16.88 8.82
N GLY A 29 0.30 -16.78 9.64
CA GLY A 29 -0.28 -17.94 10.32
C GLY A 29 -0.84 -18.99 9.35
N ALA A 30 -1.43 -18.55 8.22
CA ALA A 30 -1.94 -19.46 7.20
C ALA A 30 -0.81 -20.21 6.46
N ILE A 31 0.32 -19.55 6.18
CA ILE A 31 1.49 -20.17 5.56
C ILE A 31 2.17 -21.14 6.54
N GLU A 32 2.34 -20.72 7.79
CA GLU A 32 3.01 -21.52 8.84
C GLU A 32 2.26 -22.81 9.17
N HIS A 33 0.93 -22.75 9.25
CA HIS A 33 0.09 -23.88 9.67
C HIS A 33 -0.60 -24.61 8.51
N TRP A 34 -0.13 -24.40 7.28
CA TRP A 34 -0.74 -25.03 6.11
C TRP A 34 -0.63 -26.57 6.17
N PRO A 35 -1.75 -27.32 6.11
CA PRO A 35 -1.72 -28.76 6.34
C PRO A 35 -1.30 -29.59 5.11
N VAL A 36 -1.26 -28.99 3.91
CA VAL A 36 -1.00 -29.72 2.65
C VAL A 36 0.44 -29.50 2.19
N ALA A 37 1.35 -30.38 2.60
CA ALA A 37 2.78 -30.28 2.28
C ALA A 37 3.10 -30.43 0.79
N GLU A 38 2.29 -31.18 0.04
CA GLU A 38 2.48 -31.41 -1.41
C GLU A 38 2.26 -30.13 -2.24
N GLN A 39 1.49 -29.18 -1.70
CA GLN A 39 1.14 -27.93 -2.34
C GLN A 39 1.23 -26.82 -1.29
N PRO A 40 2.45 -26.35 -0.95
CA PRO A 40 2.63 -25.36 0.09
C PRO A 40 1.95 -24.04 -0.28
N LEU A 41 1.29 -23.43 0.70
CA LEU A 41 0.75 -22.10 0.53
C LEU A 41 1.90 -21.09 0.51
N THR A 42 1.94 -20.23 -0.51
CA THR A 42 3.00 -19.22 -0.68
C THR A 42 2.39 -17.82 -0.69
N GLU A 43 3.25 -16.81 -0.63
CA GLU A 43 2.82 -15.40 -0.62
C GLU A 43 1.99 -15.01 -1.84
N THR A 44 2.20 -15.68 -2.99
CA THR A 44 1.47 -15.38 -4.23
C THR A 44 -0.02 -15.73 -4.14
N ALA A 45 -0.40 -16.68 -3.29
CA ALA A 45 -1.80 -17.03 -3.05
C ALA A 45 -2.60 -15.85 -2.45
N PHE A 46 -1.92 -14.88 -1.84
CA PHE A 46 -2.51 -13.72 -1.19
C PHE A 46 -2.44 -12.44 -2.04
N ALA A 47 -1.85 -12.49 -3.24
CA ALA A 47 -1.63 -11.28 -4.05
C ALA A 47 -2.93 -10.56 -4.41
N ALA A 48 -4.00 -11.31 -4.73
CA ALA A 48 -5.31 -10.72 -5.01
C ALA A 48 -5.92 -10.07 -3.75
N ALA A 49 -5.85 -10.74 -2.60
CA ALA A 49 -6.36 -10.22 -1.34
C ALA A 49 -5.59 -8.96 -0.88
N ARG A 50 -4.27 -8.92 -1.11
CA ARG A 50 -3.44 -7.74 -0.82
C ARG A 50 -3.84 -6.53 -1.67
N ARG A 51 -4.10 -6.73 -2.96
CA ARG A 51 -4.60 -5.66 -3.85
C ARG A 51 -5.96 -5.15 -3.40
N GLU A 52 -6.88 -6.06 -3.04
CA GLU A 52 -8.19 -5.66 -2.53
C GLU A 52 -8.06 -4.86 -1.23
N LEU A 53 -7.19 -5.30 -0.32
CA LEU A 53 -6.89 -4.58 0.91
C LEU A 53 -6.35 -3.18 0.64
N GLU A 54 -5.46 -3.01 -0.34
CA GLU A 54 -4.94 -1.70 -0.77
C GLU A 54 -6.05 -0.80 -1.32
N LEU A 55 -7.00 -1.34 -2.10
CA LEU A 55 -8.16 -0.59 -2.58
C LEU A 55 -9.08 -0.16 -1.44
N MET A 56 -9.37 -1.07 -0.51
CA MET A 56 -10.21 -0.82 0.65
C MET A 56 -9.60 0.25 1.56
N THR A 57 -8.32 0.13 1.89
CA THR A 57 -7.60 1.03 2.81
C THR A 57 -7.13 2.33 2.16
N GLY A 58 -7.07 2.38 0.83
CA GLY A 58 -6.82 3.57 0.05
C GLY A 58 -8.12 4.27 -0.34
N ALA A 59 -8.50 4.15 -1.62
CA ALA A 59 -9.53 4.98 -2.25
C ALA A 59 -10.92 4.83 -1.60
N MET A 60 -11.30 3.64 -1.12
CA MET A 60 -12.61 3.44 -0.49
C MET A 60 -12.70 4.08 0.89
N LEU A 61 -11.65 3.91 1.70
CA LEU A 61 -11.60 4.48 3.04
C LEU A 61 -11.35 5.99 2.99
N HIS A 62 -10.59 6.48 2.00
CA HIS A 62 -10.23 7.88 1.83
C HIS A 62 -10.81 8.48 0.53
N PRO A 63 -12.14 8.66 0.43
CA PRO A 63 -12.76 9.16 -0.78
C PRO A 63 -12.31 10.61 -1.06
N GLY A 64 -11.79 10.85 -2.27
CA GLY A 64 -11.34 12.17 -2.70
C GLY A 64 -9.94 12.59 -2.25
N GLU A 65 -9.25 11.79 -1.43
CA GLU A 65 -7.82 11.96 -1.22
C GLU A 65 -7.08 11.47 -2.47
N LYS A 66 -6.16 12.29 -2.99
CA LYS A 66 -5.23 11.82 -4.03
C LYS A 66 -4.47 10.63 -3.46
N PRO A 67 -4.22 9.57 -4.25
CA PRO A 67 -3.37 8.46 -3.82
C PRO A 67 -2.10 9.06 -3.23
N ARG A 68 -1.88 8.85 -1.93
CA ARG A 68 -0.60 9.16 -1.33
C ARG A 68 0.35 8.20 -2.01
N ASP A 69 1.18 8.70 -2.91
CA ASP A 69 2.32 7.95 -3.42
C ASP A 69 3.03 7.35 -2.19
N LEU A 70 2.91 6.03 -2.03
CA LEU A 70 3.65 5.28 -1.01
C LEU A 70 5.16 5.26 -1.35
N SER A 71 5.54 5.78 -2.51
CA SER A 71 6.86 6.32 -2.78
C SER A 71 6.97 7.69 -2.11
N ALA A 72 7.63 7.73 -0.96
CA ALA A 72 8.13 8.98 -0.40
C ALA A 72 8.65 9.89 -1.53
N PRO A 73 8.24 11.16 -1.61
CA PRO A 73 8.84 12.06 -2.57
C PRO A 73 10.35 12.05 -2.32
N PRO A 74 11.21 11.91 -3.36
CA PRO A 74 12.61 12.24 -3.19
C PRO A 74 12.67 13.63 -2.58
N ALA A 75 13.54 13.80 -1.58
CA ALA A 75 13.68 15.01 -0.78
C ALA A 75 13.43 16.27 -1.63
N ALA A 76 12.57 17.15 -1.11
CA ALA A 76 12.14 18.39 -1.75
C ALA A 76 13.28 19.04 -2.56
N GLY A 77 13.21 18.95 -3.90
CA GLY A 77 14.14 19.62 -4.81
C GLY A 77 14.97 18.75 -5.76
N GLY A 78 14.81 17.43 -5.82
CA GLY A 78 15.50 16.61 -6.84
C GLY A 78 14.83 16.70 -8.21
N ALA A 79 15.57 17.12 -9.25
CA ALA A 79 15.09 17.11 -10.63
C ALA A 79 14.75 15.67 -11.08
N GLN A 80 13.49 15.44 -11.47
CA GLN A 80 13.01 14.13 -11.94
C GLN A 80 13.23 13.91 -13.46
N TYR A 81 14.06 14.75 -14.09
CA TYR A 81 14.43 14.65 -15.49
C TYR A 81 15.94 14.87 -15.61
N GLU A 82 16.63 13.91 -16.22
CA GLU A 82 17.97 14.14 -16.74
C GLU A 82 17.80 14.70 -18.16
N ASP A 83 18.34 15.90 -18.40
CA ASP A 83 18.37 16.51 -19.73
C ASP A 83 19.38 15.74 -20.59
N VAL A 84 18.93 14.63 -21.16
CA VAL A 84 19.69 13.89 -22.15
C VAL A 84 19.51 14.58 -23.49
N THR A 85 20.56 15.24 -23.96
CA THR A 85 20.63 15.65 -25.36
C THR A 85 20.62 14.38 -26.21
N PRO A 86 19.56 14.08 -26.98
CA PRO A 86 19.54 12.88 -27.78
C PRO A 86 20.65 12.98 -28.83
N ALA A 87 21.51 11.96 -28.92
CA ALA A 87 22.45 11.87 -30.03
C ALA A 87 21.65 11.90 -31.36
N PRO A 88 22.14 12.61 -32.39
CA PRO A 88 21.46 12.65 -33.67
C PRO A 88 21.39 11.22 -34.24
N TRP A 89 20.19 10.81 -34.63
CA TRP A 89 19.98 9.54 -35.33
C TRP A 89 20.76 9.54 -36.66
N PRO A 90 21.38 8.40 -37.04
CA PRO A 90 22.05 8.26 -38.33
C PRO A 90 21.07 8.35 -39.51
#